data_AF-A0AAD3G3E7-F1
#
_entry.id   AF-A0AAD3G3E7-F1
#
_cell.length_a   1.000
_cell.length_b   1.000
_cell.length_c   1.000
_cell.angle_alpha   90.00
_cell.angle_beta   90.00
_cell.angle_gamma   90.00
#
_symmetry.space_group_name_H-M   'P 1'
#
loop_
_entity.id
_entity.type
_entity.pdbx_description
1 polymer ?
#
loop_
_entity_poly.entity_id
_entity_poly.type
_entity_poly.pdbx_seq_one_letter_code
_entity_poly.pdbx_strand_id
1 'polypeptide(L)'
;MTTPTPDEARDGIRALTNHVPETMTATHSVLYLLESLRSVRGDEGDISIEKLHQVVSKFAATFSICVQTLENRIERLEGRPGINDSTWEAIMVEFGLLSG
;
A
#
# COMPACT_ATOMS: atom_id res chain seq x y z
N MET A 1 -25.43 0.83 -12.40
CA MET A 1 -24.55 1.14 -11.26
C MET A 1 -23.92 2.49 -11.53
N THR A 2 -24.12 3.46 -10.64
CA THR A 2 -23.42 4.75 -10.68
C THR A 2 -21.99 4.56 -10.15
N THR A 3 -21.01 5.12 -10.84
CA THR A 3 -19.62 5.13 -10.36
C THR A 3 -19.55 5.92 -9.05
N PRO A 4 -19.02 5.36 -7.95
CA PRO A 4 -18.89 6.10 -6.70
C PRO A 4 -17.99 7.31 -6.88
N THR A 5 -18.30 8.38 -6.16
CA THR A 5 -17.40 9.52 -6.03
C THR A 5 -16.09 9.09 -5.35
N PRO A 6 -14.99 9.86 -5.52
CA PRO A 6 -13.73 9.52 -4.85
C PRO A 6 -13.82 9.42 -3.32
N ASP A 7 -14.71 10.19 -2.69
CA ASP A 7 -14.94 10.11 -1.25
C ASP A 7 -15.72 8.85 -0.86
N GLU A 8 -16.81 8.53 -1.57
CA GLU A 8 -17.57 7.29 -1.34
C GLU A 8 -16.71 6.04 -1.55
N ALA A 9 -15.81 6.07 -2.54
CA ALA A 9 -14.86 4.98 -2.76
C ALA A 9 -13.90 4.81 -1.57
N ARG A 10 -13.41 5.92 -0.98
CA ARG A 10 -12.54 5.87 0.21
C ARG A 10 -13.27 5.38 1.44
N ASP A 11 -14.49 5.84 1.67
CA ASP A 11 -15.31 5.38 2.78
C ASP A 11 -15.62 3.88 2.66
N GLY A 12 -15.89 3.41 1.43
CA GLY A 12 -16.04 1.99 1.13
C GLY A 12 -14.78 1.17 1.44
N ILE A 13 -13.60 1.67 1.06
CA ILE A 13 -12.32 1.01 1.37
C ILE A 13 -12.08 0.97 2.89
N ARG A 14 -12.33 2.07 3.60
CA ARG A 14 -12.19 2.10 5.07
C ARG A 14 -13.13 1.12 5.76
N ALA A 15 -14.37 1.00 5.27
CA ALA A 15 -15.31 0.02 5.78
C ALA A 15 -14.81 -1.42 5.55
N LEU A 16 -14.20 -1.72 4.40
CA LEU A 16 -13.58 -3.01 4.12
C LEU A 16 -12.44 -3.32 5.11
N THR A 17 -11.60 -2.33 5.42
CA THR A 17 -10.48 -2.49 6.38
C THR A 17 -10.96 -2.97 7.75
N ASN A 18 -12.13 -2.50 8.21
CA ASN A 18 -12.73 -2.93 9.50
C ASN A 18 -13.12 -4.42 9.54
N HIS A 19 -13.24 -5.07 8.38
CA HIS A 19 -13.56 -6.50 8.27
C HIS A 19 -12.33 -7.38 8.07
N VAL A 20 -11.13 -6.79 7.92
CA VAL A 20 -9.89 -7.54 7.70
C VAL A 20 -9.22 -7.82 9.04
N PRO A 21 -8.94 -9.09 9.39
CA PRO A 21 -8.18 -9.43 10.59
C PRO A 21 -6.83 -8.72 10.65
N GLU A 22 -6.41 -8.28 11.84
CA GLU A 22 -5.13 -7.57 12.05
C GLU A 22 -3.90 -8.39 11.61
N THR A 23 -4.02 -9.73 11.61
CA THR A 23 -2.97 -10.64 11.16
C THR A 23 -2.76 -10.65 9.64
N MET A 24 -3.64 -10.03 8.85
CA MET A 24 -3.55 -9.94 7.39
C MET A 24 -2.80 -8.66 6.95
N THR A 25 -1.54 -8.51 7.37
CA THR A 25 -0.72 -7.31 7.17
C THR A 25 -0.68 -6.85 5.71
N ALA A 26 -0.45 -7.75 4.75
CA ALA A 26 -0.41 -7.40 3.33
C ALA A 26 -1.75 -6.82 2.82
N THR A 27 -2.88 -7.36 3.28
CA THR A 27 -4.21 -6.86 2.93
C THR A 27 -4.44 -5.46 3.50
N HIS A 28 -4.07 -5.25 4.77
CA HIS A 28 -4.10 -3.91 5.38
C HIS A 28 -3.24 -2.91 4.60
N SER A 29 -2.01 -3.27 4.22
CA SER A 29 -1.14 -2.40 3.42
C SER A 29 -1.77 -1.97 2.09
N VAL A 30 -2.42 -2.90 1.38
CA VAL A 30 -3.11 -2.58 0.12
C VAL A 30 -4.32 -1.68 0.35
N LEU A 31 -5.16 -1.97 1.34
CA LEU A 31 -6.36 -1.16 1.60
C LEU A 31 -5.99 0.27 2.02
N TYR A 32 -4.99 0.44 2.89
CA TYR A 32 -4.48 1.76 3.26
C TYR A 32 -3.89 2.51 2.06
N LEU A 33 -3.17 1.83 1.17
CA LEU A 33 -2.71 2.45 -0.08
C LEU A 33 -3.90 2.99 -0.87
N LEU A 34 -4.91 2.15 -1.14
CA LEU A 34 -6.08 2.50 -1.95
C LEU A 34 -6.86 3.67 -1.34
N GLU A 35 -7.04 3.68 -0.01
CA GLU A 35 -7.66 4.78 0.72
C GLU A 35 -6.87 6.10 0.59
N SER A 36 -5.53 6.00 0.53
CA SER A 36 -4.63 7.17 0.43
C SER A 36 -4.59 7.81 -0.96
N LEU A 37 -5.09 7.12 -2.00
CA LEU A 37 -5.02 7.63 -3.37
C LEU A 37 -5.85 8.91 -3.52
N ARG A 38 -5.31 9.84 -4.31
CA ARG A 38 -5.92 11.13 -4.64
C ARG A 38 -5.87 11.34 -6.15
N SER A 39 -6.71 12.25 -6.64
CA SER A 39 -6.73 12.58 -8.06
C SER A 39 -5.34 13.06 -8.53
N VAL A 40 -4.89 12.51 -9.65
CA VAL A 40 -3.68 12.96 -10.36
C VAL A 40 -3.97 14.09 -11.33
N ARG A 41 -5.25 14.40 -11.56
CA ARG A 41 -5.68 15.50 -12.43
C ARG A 41 -5.42 16.83 -11.70
N GLY A 42 -4.76 17.77 -12.38
CA GLY A 42 -4.59 19.14 -11.96
C GLY A 42 -5.86 19.98 -12.16
N ASP A 43 -5.83 21.21 -11.67
CA ASP A 43 -6.98 22.12 -11.68
C ASP A 43 -7.42 22.48 -13.12
N GLU A 44 -6.48 22.46 -14.07
CA GLU A 44 -6.73 22.71 -15.50
C GLU A 44 -7.28 21.49 -16.25
N GLY A 45 -7.43 20.34 -15.58
CA GLY A 45 -7.95 19.11 -16.18
C GLY A 45 -6.89 18.18 -16.78
N ASP A 46 -5.63 18.62 -16.82
CA ASP A 46 -4.51 17.80 -17.28
C ASP A 46 -3.97 16.86 -16.19
N ILE A 47 -3.31 15.78 -16.58
CA ILE A 47 -2.68 14.85 -15.65
C ILE A 47 -1.32 15.41 -15.23
N SER A 48 -1.10 15.60 -13.92
CA SER A 48 0.24 15.92 -13.40
C SER A 48 1.10 14.66 -13.42
N ILE A 49 2.23 14.73 -14.13
CA ILE A 49 3.22 13.66 -14.21
C ILE A 49 3.82 13.38 -12.83
N GLU A 50 4.06 14.42 -12.03
CA GLU A 50 4.60 14.31 -10.68
C GLU A 50 3.64 13.53 -9.77
N LYS A 51 2.35 13.87 -9.78
CA LYS A 51 1.32 13.15 -9.00
C LYS A 51 1.17 11.71 -9.50
N LEU A 52 1.20 11.49 -10.82
CA LEU A 52 1.15 10.15 -11.39
C LEU A 52 2.36 9.31 -10.96
N HIS A 53 3.56 9.87 -11.01
CA HIS A 53 4.78 9.22 -10.54
C HIS A 53 4.66 8.85 -9.06
N GLN A 54 4.19 9.76 -8.21
CA GLN A 54 3.95 9.46 -6.79
C GLN A 54 2.98 8.29 -6.58
N VAL A 55 1.89 8.23 -7.36
CA VAL A 55 0.95 7.09 -7.31
C VAL A 55 1.67 5.80 -7.70
N VAL A 56 2.40 5.79 -8.81
CA VAL A 56 3.15 4.61 -9.29
C VAL A 56 4.19 4.16 -8.26
N SER A 57 4.95 5.07 -7.66
CA SER A 57 5.94 4.74 -6.62
C SER A 57 5.27 4.08 -5.40
N LYS A 58 4.13 4.60 -4.95
CA LYS A 58 3.37 4.00 -3.83
C LYS A 58 2.85 2.59 -4.17
N PHE A 59 2.42 2.35 -5.41
CA PHE A 59 2.02 1.01 -5.87
C PHE A 59 3.21 0.05 -5.89
N ALA A 60 4.36 0.46 -6.44
CA ALA A 60 5.56 -0.38 -6.48
C ALA A 60 6.04 -0.74 -5.07
N ALA A 61 6.02 0.23 -4.15
CA ALA A 61 6.33 0.03 -2.74
C ALA A 61 5.39 -0.97 -2.07
N THR A 62 4.07 -0.79 -2.23
CA THR A 62 3.06 -1.67 -1.64
C THR A 62 3.13 -3.08 -2.19
N PHE A 63 3.39 -3.22 -3.50
CA PHE A 63 3.61 -4.52 -4.13
C PHE A 63 4.85 -5.22 -3.55
N SER A 64 5.95 -4.48 -3.39
CA SER A 64 7.18 -5.01 -2.79
C SER A 64 6.93 -5.47 -1.35
N ILE A 65 6.16 -4.72 -0.57
CA ILE A 65 5.75 -5.11 0.78
C ILE A 65 4.95 -6.43 0.77
N CYS A 66 3.98 -6.55 -0.13
CA CYS A 66 3.15 -7.75 -0.21
C CYS A 66 4.00 -8.99 -0.55
N VAL A 67 4.89 -8.87 -1.53
CA VAL A 67 5.81 -9.94 -1.94
C VAL A 67 6.72 -10.33 -0.77
N GLN A 68 7.39 -9.37 -0.16
CA GLN A 68 8.32 -9.66 0.94
C GLN A 68 7.61 -10.21 2.18
N THR A 69 6.38 -9.75 2.49
CA THR A 69 5.58 -10.33 3.57
C THR A 69 5.28 -11.81 3.30
N LEU A 70 4.94 -12.16 2.06
CA LEU A 70 4.69 -13.54 1.66
C LEU A 70 5.96 -14.38 1.73
N GLU A 71 7.07 -13.91 1.13
CA GLU A 71 8.37 -14.59 1.14
C GLU A 71 8.87 -14.81 2.56
N ASN A 72 8.77 -13.80 3.44
CA ASN A 72 9.21 -13.93 4.83
C ASN A 72 8.39 -14.98 5.60
N ARG A 73 7.09 -15.12 5.30
CA ARG A 73 6.26 -16.20 5.86
C ARG A 73 6.67 -17.57 5.32
N ILE A 74 6.98 -17.68 4.03
CA ILE A 74 7.47 -18.93 3.40
C ILE A 74 8.81 -19.35 4.03
N GLU A 75 9.76 -18.42 4.15
CA GLU A 75 11.07 -18.67 4.79
C GLU A 75 10.90 -19.21 6.21
N ARG A 76 10.03 -18.58 7.03
CA ARG A 76 9.77 -19.01 8.40
C ARG A 76 9.11 -20.38 8.47
N LEU A 77 8.20 -20.70 7.54
CA LEU A 77 7.59 -22.04 7.45
C LEU A 77 8.62 -23.12 7.14
N GLU A 78 9.64 -22.77 6.36
CA GLU A 78 10.77 -23.65 6.02
C GLU A 78 11.88 -23.64 7.09
N GLY A 79 11.66 -23.01 8.25
CA GLY A 79 12.62 -22.93 9.35
C GLY A 79 13.80 -21.99 9.09
N ARG A 80 13.73 -21.14 8.06
CA ARG A 80 14.73 -20.11 7.75
C ARG A 80 14.35 -18.78 8.40
N PRO A 81 15.35 -17.93 8.74
CA PRO A 81 15.11 -16.70 9.49
C PRO A 81 14.36 -15.61 8.69
N GLY A 82 14.47 -15.61 7.37
CA GLY A 82 13.92 -14.58 6.50
C GLY A 82 14.50 -13.18 6.76
N ILE A 83 13.76 -12.13 6.40
CA ILE A 83 14.15 -10.73 6.60
C ILE A 83 13.83 -10.32 8.06
N ASN A 84 14.82 -9.72 8.74
CA ASN A 84 14.66 -9.18 10.08
C ASN A 84 13.94 -7.82 10.08
N ASP A 85 13.36 -7.44 11.21
CA ASP A 85 12.48 -6.28 11.31
C ASP A 85 13.19 -4.94 11.00
N SER A 86 14.46 -4.79 11.37
CA SER A 86 15.23 -3.58 11.06
C SER A 86 15.54 -3.42 9.57
N THR A 87 15.81 -4.53 8.86
CA THR A 87 15.99 -4.52 7.41
C THR A 87 14.66 -4.23 6.71
N TRP A 88 13.57 -4.79 7.24
CA TRP A 88 12.23 -4.53 6.76
C TRP A 88 11.83 -3.06 6.90
N GLU A 89 12.10 -2.44 8.05
CA GLU A 89 11.92 -1.00 8.27
C GLU A 89 12.73 -0.15 7.29
N ALA A 90 14.01 -0.50 7.08
CA ALA A 90 14.85 0.20 6.12
C ALA A 90 14.28 0.15 4.70
N ILE A 91 13.77 -1.00 4.27
CA ILE A 91 13.10 -1.14 2.97
C ILE A 91 11.86 -0.24 2.89
N MET A 92 11.04 -0.18 3.94
CA MET A 92 9.87 0.69 3.97
C MET A 92 10.23 2.19 3.94
N VAL A 93 11.36 2.59 4.53
CA VAL A 93 11.89 3.96 4.47
C VAL A 93 12.36 4.33 3.06
N GLU A 94 13.08 3.44 2.36
CA GLU A 94 13.51 3.66 0.96
C GLU A 94 12.33 3.93 0.02
N PHE A 95 11.16 3.36 0.34
CA PHE A 95 9.92 3.59 -0.40
C PHE A 95 9.10 4.79 0.08
N GLY A 96 9.55 5.52 1.10
CA GLY A 96 8.85 6.68 1.66
C GLY A 96 7.53 6.31 2.35
N LEU A 97 7.39 5.07 2.83
CA LEU A 97 6.19 4.59 3.52
C LEU A 97 6.26 4.77 5.05
N LEU A 98 7.47 4.89 5.61
CA LEU A 98 7.71 5.32 6.98
C LEU A 98 8.50 6.62 6.98
N SER A 99 8.19 7.52 7.91
CA SER A 99 9.05 8.68 8.21
C SER A 99 10.18 8.19 9.11
N GLY A 100 11.43 8.33 8.65
CA GLY A 100 12.62 8.05 9.44
C GLY A 100 12.82 9.05 10.58
#